data_AF-A0A497MDP0-F1
#
_entry.id   AF-A0A497MDP0-F1
#
_cell.length_a   1.000
_cell.length_b   1.000
_cell.length_c   1.000
_cell.angle_alpha   90.00
_cell.angle_beta   90.00
_cell.angle_gamma   90.00
#
_symmetry.space_group_name_H-M   'P 1'
#
loop_
_entity.id
_entity.type
_entity.pdbx_description
1 polymer ?
#
loop_
_entity_poly.entity_id
_entity_poly.type
_entity_poly.pdbx_seq_one_letter_code
_entity_poly.pdbx_strand_id
1 'polypeptide(L)'
;MSTGYPPYGGGYGRGRGRGGGYGQGRGMGRGMGPGPFPQQVLEPIPPPPPGVLRVAASTDDGNGLNARISFRFARAPFLTIVDLKDGKAVDSRSIQNLLAAGARGVGVAVGQWLVSSGVRLVLAPHLGPNIMMVLSQAGVKVEMVPPGVTIEEALRRLRLVY
;
A
#
# COMPACT_ATOMS: atom_id res chain seq x y z
N MET A 1 -11.43 42.03 59.41
CA MET A 1 -12.58 41.42 60.11
C MET A 1 -13.29 40.54 59.11
N SER A 2 -13.22 39.23 59.35
CA SER A 2 -13.56 38.15 58.42
C SER A 2 -15.06 37.94 58.32
N THR A 3 -15.58 37.85 57.09
CA THR A 3 -16.99 37.56 56.80
C THR A 3 -17.29 36.09 57.11
N GLY A 4 -18.05 35.87 58.18
CA GLY A 4 -18.58 34.57 58.59
C GLY A 4 -19.84 34.17 57.81
N TYR A 5 -19.90 32.91 57.40
CA TYR A 5 -21.12 32.26 56.90
C TYR A 5 -22.04 31.85 58.06
N PRO A 6 -23.37 32.04 57.97
CA PRO A 6 -24.31 31.41 58.88
C PRO A 6 -24.71 29.98 58.43
N PRO A 7 -24.86 29.02 59.36
CA PRO A 7 -25.38 27.68 59.10
C PRO A 7 -26.86 27.54 59.49
N TYR A 8 -27.70 27.09 58.56
CA TYR A 8 -29.05 26.56 58.81
C TYR A 8 -29.26 25.46 57.75
N GLY A 9 -29.71 24.22 58.01
CA GLY A 9 -30.45 23.68 59.13
C GLY A 9 -31.75 23.04 58.61
N GLY A 10 -31.74 21.71 58.40
CA GLY A 10 -32.92 20.83 58.51
C GLY A 10 -33.88 20.68 57.30
N GLY A 11 -34.30 19.44 57.01
CA GLY A 11 -35.52 19.18 56.21
C GLY A 11 -35.56 17.85 55.45
N TYR A 12 -36.14 16.84 56.07
CA TYR A 12 -36.48 15.50 55.56
C TYR A 12 -37.55 15.52 54.45
N GLY A 13 -37.42 14.64 53.45
CA GLY A 13 -38.46 14.45 52.42
C GLY A 13 -38.28 13.15 51.63
N ARG A 14 -39.10 12.14 51.92
CA ARG A 14 -39.19 10.84 51.24
C ARG A 14 -39.47 11.00 49.74
N GLY A 15 -38.64 10.37 48.90
CA GLY A 15 -38.93 10.10 47.49
C GLY A 15 -38.60 8.66 47.14
N ARG A 16 -39.64 7.83 46.93
CA ARG A 16 -39.54 6.44 46.44
C ARG A 16 -38.86 6.41 45.07
N GLY A 17 -37.76 5.65 44.96
CA GLY A 17 -37.05 5.39 43.70
C GLY A 17 -36.48 3.98 43.69
N ARG A 18 -37.31 3.03 43.24
CA ARG A 18 -37.07 1.62 42.97
C ARG A 18 -35.81 1.40 42.10
N GLY A 19 -34.87 0.57 42.53
CA GLY A 19 -33.77 0.14 41.65
C GLY A 19 -32.54 -0.49 42.31
N GLY A 20 -32.71 -1.38 43.29
CA GLY A 20 -31.64 -2.32 43.66
C GLY A 20 -31.47 -3.33 42.52
N GLY A 21 -30.33 -3.30 41.85
CA GLY A 21 -30.03 -4.15 40.72
C GLY A 21 -28.52 -4.36 40.58
N TYR A 22 -27.96 -5.18 41.46
CA TYR A 22 -26.71 -5.91 41.22
C TYR A 22 -26.97 -6.94 40.12
N GLY A 23 -27.03 -6.47 38.88
CA GLY A 23 -27.06 -7.31 37.69
C GLY A 23 -25.65 -7.84 37.42
N GLN A 24 -25.37 -9.06 37.88
CA GLN A 24 -24.30 -9.87 37.32
C GLN A 24 -24.61 -10.15 35.85
N GLY A 25 -24.19 -9.23 34.96
CA GLY A 25 -24.14 -9.46 33.52
C GLY A 25 -22.88 -10.23 33.15
N ARG A 26 -22.89 -11.55 33.37
CA ARG A 26 -21.93 -12.46 32.72
C ARG A 26 -22.28 -12.54 31.24
N GLY A 27 -21.32 -12.20 30.37
CA GLY A 27 -21.15 -12.92 29.10
C GLY A 27 -21.20 -12.07 27.82
N MET A 28 -20.10 -12.19 27.06
CA MET A 28 -19.97 -11.96 25.60
C MET A 28 -19.98 -10.48 25.17
N GLY A 29 -18.87 -9.84 24.83
CA GLY A 29 -17.86 -10.29 23.89
C GLY A 29 -18.26 -9.94 22.45
N ARG A 30 -17.99 -8.71 22.00
CA ARG A 30 -17.63 -8.40 20.60
C ARG A 30 -17.16 -6.96 20.48
N GLY A 31 -15.84 -6.81 20.39
CA GLY A 31 -15.26 -5.57 19.92
C GLY A 31 -15.75 -5.29 18.51
N MET A 32 -16.44 -4.17 18.34
CA MET A 32 -16.45 -3.46 17.06
C MET A 32 -15.13 -2.69 16.96
N GLY A 33 -14.02 -3.42 16.91
CA GLY A 33 -12.86 -2.91 16.19
C GLY A 33 -13.25 -2.78 14.72
N PRO A 34 -12.66 -1.85 13.95
CA PRO A 34 -12.86 -1.83 12.52
C PRO A 34 -12.53 -3.24 12.02
N GLY A 35 -13.55 -3.95 11.51
CA GLY A 35 -13.35 -5.25 10.90
C GLY A 35 -12.24 -5.13 9.86
N PRO A 36 -11.44 -6.19 9.62
CA PRO A 36 -10.35 -6.12 8.66
C PRO A 36 -10.92 -5.61 7.34
N PHE A 37 -10.57 -4.37 6.99
CA PHE A 37 -10.84 -3.86 5.66
C PHE A 37 -10.28 -4.91 4.71
N PRO A 38 -11.05 -5.38 3.70
CA PRO A 38 -10.52 -6.32 2.74
C PRO A 38 -9.29 -5.65 2.13
N GLN A 39 -8.10 -6.16 2.50
CA GLN A 39 -6.88 -5.76 1.83
C GLN A 39 -7.08 -6.24 0.41
N GLN A 40 -7.24 -5.31 -0.53
CA GLN A 40 -7.29 -5.64 -1.95
C GLN A 40 -5.95 -6.26 -2.29
N VAL A 41 -5.90 -7.58 -2.34
CA VAL A 41 -4.69 -8.32 -2.62
C VAL A 41 -4.55 -8.37 -4.12
N LEU A 42 -3.50 -7.72 -4.64
CA LEU A 42 -3.05 -8.02 -5.99
C LEU A 42 -2.42 -9.42 -5.95
N GLU A 43 -2.93 -10.34 -6.77
CA GLU A 43 -2.34 -11.67 -6.90
C GLU A 43 -0.95 -11.54 -7.57
N PRO A 44 0.11 -12.16 -7.02
CA PRO A 44 1.42 -12.14 -7.66
C PRO A 44 1.39 -12.84 -9.02
N ILE A 45 2.15 -12.32 -9.97
CA ILE A 45 2.30 -12.97 -11.28
C ILE A 45 3.24 -14.17 -11.12
N PRO A 46 2.96 -15.33 -11.74
CA PRO A 46 3.89 -16.45 -11.75
C PRO A 46 5.28 -16.01 -12.24
N PRO A 47 6.38 -16.48 -11.62
CA PRO A 47 7.72 -16.03 -11.96
C PRO A 47 8.04 -16.29 -13.43
N PRO A 48 8.87 -15.45 -14.07
CA PRO A 48 9.20 -15.59 -15.47
C PRO A 48 10.06 -16.86 -15.71
N PRO A 49 10.08 -17.42 -16.93
CA PRO A 49 10.97 -18.52 -17.29
C PRO A 49 12.46 -18.19 -17.06
N PRO A 50 13.33 -19.21 -16.89
CA PRO A 50 14.76 -18.98 -16.81
C PRO A 50 15.31 -18.20 -18.02
N GLY A 51 16.21 -17.25 -17.77
CA GLY A 51 16.81 -16.40 -18.81
C GLY A 51 15.95 -15.19 -19.22
N VAL A 52 14.78 -15.00 -18.61
CA VAL A 52 13.93 -13.82 -18.81
C VAL A 52 14.13 -12.83 -17.67
N LEU A 53 14.44 -11.57 -18.00
CA LEU A 53 14.51 -10.46 -17.06
C LEU A 53 13.14 -9.81 -16.94
N ARG A 54 12.52 -9.89 -15.77
CA ARG A 54 11.27 -9.17 -15.48
C ARG A 54 11.53 -7.78 -14.92
N VAL A 55 11.03 -6.79 -15.64
CA VAL A 55 11.09 -5.37 -15.31
C VAL A 55 9.70 -4.88 -14.89
N ALA A 56 9.63 -4.04 -13.87
CA ALA A 56 8.39 -3.40 -13.47
C ALA A 56 8.53 -1.88 -13.50
N ALA A 57 7.45 -1.19 -13.88
CA ALA A 57 7.34 0.25 -13.79
C ALA A 57 5.96 0.64 -13.26
N SER A 58 5.91 1.73 -12.50
CA SER A 58 4.66 2.38 -12.12
C SER A 58 4.23 3.35 -13.22
N THR A 59 3.02 3.24 -13.77
CA THR A 59 2.58 4.06 -14.91
C THR A 59 1.25 4.77 -14.69
N ASP A 60 1.05 5.88 -15.42
CA ASP A 60 -0.19 6.67 -15.36
C ASP A 60 -1.33 6.04 -16.19
N ASP A 61 -0.99 5.16 -17.13
CA ASP A 61 -1.93 4.51 -18.04
C ASP A 61 -1.57 3.05 -18.30
N GLY A 62 -2.50 2.31 -18.92
CA GLY A 62 -2.39 0.87 -19.16
C GLY A 62 -1.73 0.48 -20.49
N ASN A 63 -1.09 1.39 -21.23
CA ASN A 63 -0.63 1.15 -22.61
C ASN A 63 0.65 0.29 -22.73
N GLY A 64 0.98 -0.52 -21.72
CA GLY A 64 2.09 -1.47 -21.77
C GLY A 64 3.43 -0.76 -21.98
N LEU A 65 4.18 -1.12 -23.02
CA LEU A 65 5.47 -0.49 -23.36
C LEU A 65 5.37 1.02 -23.65
N ASN A 66 4.23 1.48 -24.14
CA ASN A 66 3.99 2.89 -24.43
C ASN A 66 3.48 3.68 -23.22
N ALA A 67 3.19 3.00 -22.11
CA ALA A 67 2.72 3.64 -20.90
C ALA A 67 3.80 4.55 -20.33
N ARG A 68 3.37 5.70 -19.80
CA ARG A 68 4.28 6.69 -19.24
C ARG A 68 4.56 6.41 -17.78
N ILE A 69 5.81 6.51 -17.38
CA ILE A 69 6.22 6.37 -15.99
C ILE A 69 5.54 7.44 -15.16
N SER A 70 4.79 7.00 -14.17
CA SER A 70 4.07 7.88 -13.25
C SER A 70 5.06 8.60 -12.34
N PHE A 71 4.77 9.85 -12.03
CA PHE A 71 5.44 10.55 -10.93
C PHE A 71 5.27 9.81 -9.59
N ARG A 72 4.14 9.13 -9.39
CA ARG A 72 3.83 8.44 -8.13
C ARG A 72 4.19 6.97 -8.24
N PHE A 73 5.26 6.51 -7.60
CA PHE A 73 5.60 5.08 -7.70
C PHE A 73 4.56 4.16 -7.05
N ALA A 74 4.46 4.19 -5.71
CA ALA A 74 3.64 3.21 -4.98
C ALA A 74 2.13 3.40 -5.18
N ARG A 75 1.70 4.62 -5.51
CA ARG A 75 0.29 5.00 -5.72
C ARG A 75 -0.02 5.33 -7.18
N ALA A 76 0.83 4.92 -8.12
CA ALA A 76 0.47 4.97 -9.54
C ALA A 76 -0.83 4.21 -9.76
N PRO A 77 -1.66 4.62 -10.74
CA PRO A 77 -2.86 3.89 -11.10
C PRO A 77 -2.57 2.51 -11.70
N PHE A 78 -1.40 2.30 -12.33
CA PHE A 78 -1.01 1.03 -12.93
C PHE A 78 0.39 0.59 -12.50
N LEU A 79 0.58 -0.72 -12.43
CA LEU A 79 1.87 -1.42 -12.35
C LEU A 79 2.05 -2.19 -13.65
N THR A 80 2.97 -1.75 -14.49
CA THR A 80 3.28 -2.41 -15.76
C THR A 80 4.48 -3.31 -15.60
N ILE A 81 4.31 -4.57 -15.98
CA ILE A 81 5.33 -5.61 -15.96
C ILE A 81 5.71 -5.94 -17.39
N VAL A 82 7.01 -6.00 -17.64
CA VAL A 82 7.59 -6.32 -18.93
C VAL A 82 8.60 -7.43 -18.75
N ASP A 83 8.45 -8.49 -19.53
CA ASP A 83 9.40 -9.60 -19.58
C ASP A 83 10.33 -9.39 -20.78
N LEU A 84 11.63 -9.40 -20.50
CA LEU A 84 12.67 -9.21 -21.48
C LEU A 84 13.48 -10.49 -21.67
N LYS A 85 13.72 -10.87 -22.92
CA LYS A 85 14.60 -11.98 -23.28
C LYS A 85 15.50 -11.56 -24.43
N ASP A 86 16.80 -11.77 -24.29
CA ASP A 86 17.81 -11.51 -25.34
C ASP A 86 17.68 -10.10 -25.98
N GLY A 87 17.45 -9.08 -25.15
CA GLY A 87 17.33 -7.70 -25.60
C GLY A 87 15.98 -7.33 -26.23
N LYS A 88 14.94 -8.14 -26.06
CA LYS A 88 13.60 -7.88 -26.62
C LYS A 88 12.51 -8.06 -25.58
N ALA A 89 11.48 -7.24 -25.67
CA ALA A 89 10.25 -7.44 -24.90
C ALA A 89 9.47 -8.63 -25.47
N VAL A 90 9.33 -9.69 -24.68
CA VAL A 90 8.58 -10.90 -25.06
C VAL A 90 7.16 -10.89 -24.50
N ASP A 91 6.92 -10.14 -23.43
CA ASP A 91 5.58 -9.91 -22.88
C ASP A 91 5.50 -8.54 -22.20
N SER A 92 4.32 -7.93 -22.24
CA SER A 92 4.03 -6.69 -21.53
C SER A 92 2.59 -6.69 -21.03
N ARG A 93 2.42 -6.46 -19.73
CA ARG A 93 1.11 -6.45 -19.07
C ARG A 93 0.99 -5.27 -18.12
N SER A 94 -0.10 -4.53 -18.23
CA SER A 94 -0.43 -3.44 -17.30
C SER A 94 -1.49 -3.91 -16.34
N ILE A 95 -1.23 -3.81 -15.04
CA ILE A 95 -2.14 -4.24 -13.99
C ILE A 95 -2.60 -3.01 -13.22
N GLN A 96 -3.90 -2.89 -13.00
CA GLN A 96 -4.42 -1.82 -12.16
C GLN A 96 -3.90 -1.97 -10.73
N ASN A 97 -3.37 -0.88 -10.17
CA ASN A 97 -2.81 -0.88 -8.83
C ASN A 97 -3.91 -0.73 -7.78
N LEU A 98 -4.54 -1.83 -7.39
CA LEU A 98 -5.55 -1.84 -6.32
C LEU A 98 -4.96 -1.44 -4.95
N LEU A 99 -3.64 -1.58 -4.77
CA LEU A 99 -2.96 -1.19 -3.53
C LEU A 99 -2.86 0.32 -3.36
N ALA A 100 -3.01 1.10 -4.45
CA ALA A 100 -2.87 2.56 -4.44
C ALA A 100 -3.84 3.25 -3.47
N ALA A 101 -5.01 2.65 -3.22
CA ALA A 101 -6.04 3.15 -2.33
C ALA A 101 -5.74 2.95 -0.83
N GLY A 102 -4.70 2.16 -0.48
CA GLY A 102 -4.36 1.85 0.90
C GLY A 102 -4.05 3.11 1.73
N ALA A 103 -4.59 3.18 2.96
CA ALA A 103 -4.35 4.32 3.85
C ALA A 103 -2.87 4.47 4.22
N ARG A 104 -2.18 3.35 4.49
CA ARG A 104 -0.77 3.30 4.91
C ARG A 104 -0.06 2.07 4.35
N GLY A 105 1.27 2.08 4.35
CA GLY A 105 2.06 0.90 3.98
C GLY A 105 2.03 0.52 2.50
N VAL A 106 1.46 1.36 1.63
CA VAL A 106 1.31 1.07 0.19
C VAL A 106 2.64 0.72 -0.47
N GLY A 107 3.71 1.46 -0.17
CA GLY A 107 5.04 1.17 -0.72
C GLY A 107 5.56 -0.21 -0.32
N VAL A 108 5.32 -0.66 0.91
CA VAL A 108 5.71 -2.00 1.35
C VAL A 108 4.87 -3.05 0.62
N ALA A 109 3.55 -2.86 0.54
CA ALA A 109 2.66 -3.79 -0.14
C ALA A 109 3.00 -3.95 -1.63
N VAL A 110 3.25 -2.84 -2.34
CA VAL A 110 3.69 -2.86 -3.74
C VAL A 110 5.06 -3.53 -3.86
N GLY A 111 6.02 -3.18 -3.00
CA GLY A 111 7.34 -3.80 -3.00
C GLY A 111 7.27 -5.32 -2.83
N GLN A 112 6.47 -5.79 -1.86
CA GLN A 112 6.27 -7.23 -1.63
C GLN A 112 5.60 -7.90 -2.84
N TRP A 113 4.60 -7.26 -3.44
CA TRP A 113 3.95 -7.79 -4.64
C TRP A 113 4.91 -7.91 -5.84
N LEU A 114 5.79 -6.92 -6.03
CA LEU A 114 6.81 -6.95 -7.08
C LEU A 114 7.81 -8.10 -6.87
N VAL A 115 8.30 -8.27 -5.64
CA VAL A 115 9.21 -9.35 -5.27
C VAL A 115 8.56 -10.71 -5.49
N SER A 116 7.35 -10.90 -4.99
CA SER A 116 6.58 -12.14 -5.17
C SER A 116 6.25 -12.42 -6.65
N SER A 117 6.17 -11.37 -7.48
CA SER A 117 5.97 -11.49 -8.93
C SER A 117 7.26 -11.76 -9.72
N GLY A 118 8.39 -11.98 -9.04
CA GLY A 118 9.66 -12.30 -9.69
C GLY A 118 10.34 -11.12 -10.40
N VAL A 119 9.96 -9.89 -10.06
CA VAL A 119 10.58 -8.68 -10.62
C VAL A 119 12.02 -8.57 -10.16
N ARG A 120 12.94 -8.30 -11.09
CA ARG A 120 14.38 -8.15 -10.79
C ARG A 120 14.90 -6.74 -11.02
N LEU A 121 14.15 -5.94 -11.77
CA LEU A 121 14.45 -4.55 -12.07
C LEU A 121 13.19 -3.69 -11.95
N VAL A 122 13.29 -2.56 -11.27
CA VAL A 122 12.20 -1.59 -11.12
C VAL A 122 12.62 -0.26 -11.73
N LEU A 123 11.78 0.29 -12.61
CA LEU A 123 11.92 1.63 -13.16
C LEU A 123 11.03 2.58 -12.36
N ALA A 124 11.63 3.62 -11.77
CA ALA A 124 10.91 4.56 -10.92
C ALA A 124 11.53 5.97 -11.00
N PRO A 125 10.75 7.05 -10.88
CA PRO A 125 11.32 8.39 -10.77
C PRO A 125 11.94 8.67 -9.41
N HIS A 126 11.32 8.14 -8.36
CA HIS A 126 11.79 8.23 -6.99
C HIS A 126 11.10 7.14 -6.15
N LEU A 127 11.81 6.63 -5.13
CA LEU A 127 11.30 5.64 -4.20
C LEU A 127 11.50 6.11 -2.76
N GLY A 128 10.47 5.94 -1.94
CA GLY A 128 10.56 6.20 -0.51
C GLY A 128 11.38 5.13 0.23
N PRO A 129 11.84 5.41 1.47
CA PRO A 129 12.73 4.52 2.23
C PRO A 129 12.11 3.13 2.46
N ASN A 130 10.80 3.07 2.71
CA ASN A 130 10.11 1.81 3.02
C ASN A 130 10.15 0.79 1.87
N ILE A 131 9.93 1.25 0.63
CA ILE A 131 9.95 0.34 -0.53
C ILE A 131 11.37 0.02 -0.96
N MET A 132 12.29 1.00 -0.88
CA MET A 132 13.71 0.77 -1.12
C MET A 132 14.26 -0.34 -0.23
N MET A 133 13.89 -0.36 1.05
CA MET A 133 14.29 -1.42 1.98
C MET A 133 13.81 -2.80 1.50
N VAL A 134 12.54 -2.92 1.11
CA VAL A 134 11.96 -4.20 0.61
C VAL A 134 12.66 -4.67 -0.66
N LEU A 135 12.82 -3.78 -1.65
CA LEU A 135 13.45 -4.11 -2.93
C LEU A 135 14.92 -4.47 -2.75
N SER A 136 15.65 -3.73 -1.91
CA SER A 136 17.07 -3.99 -1.62
C SER A 136 17.28 -5.33 -0.91
N GLN A 137 16.46 -5.67 0.08
CA GLN A 137 16.54 -6.95 0.78
C GLN A 137 16.28 -8.15 -0.16
N ALA A 138 15.43 -7.95 -1.18
CA ALA A 138 15.14 -8.96 -2.19
C ALA A 138 16.14 -8.97 -3.38
N GLY A 139 17.17 -8.11 -3.37
CA GLY A 139 18.13 -8.00 -4.47
C GLY A 139 17.51 -7.52 -5.79
N VAL A 140 16.43 -6.75 -5.71
CA VAL A 140 15.78 -6.10 -6.86
C VAL A 140 16.51 -4.81 -7.15
N LYS A 141 16.98 -4.65 -8.39
CA LYS A 141 17.65 -3.42 -8.83
C LYS A 141 16.61 -2.33 -9.08
N VAL A 142 17.01 -1.09 -8.85
CA VAL A 142 16.18 0.08 -9.13
C VAL A 142 16.96 0.99 -10.07
N GLU A 143 16.33 1.37 -11.16
CA GLU A 143 16.84 2.36 -12.10
C GLU A 143 15.96 3.61 -12.05
N MET A 144 16.61 4.75 -11.89
CA MET A 144 15.94 6.04 -11.78
C MET A 144 15.61 6.55 -13.18
N VAL A 145 14.32 6.71 -13.46
CA VAL A 145 13.84 7.17 -14.76
C VAL A 145 12.89 8.35 -14.57
N PRO A 146 13.11 9.48 -15.26
CA PRO A 146 12.23 10.65 -15.13
C PRO A 146 10.76 10.32 -15.41
N PRO A 147 9.83 10.98 -14.70
CA PRO A 147 8.40 10.82 -14.96
C PRO A 147 8.04 11.28 -16.38
N GLY A 148 7.00 10.68 -16.97
CA GLY A 148 6.53 11.01 -18.32
C GLY A 148 7.27 10.30 -19.47
N VAL A 149 8.43 9.69 -19.19
CA VAL A 149 9.14 8.83 -20.15
C VAL A 149 8.35 7.53 -20.34
N THR A 150 8.28 7.01 -21.57
CA THR A 150 7.64 5.72 -21.85
C THR A 150 8.51 4.56 -21.39
N ILE A 151 7.91 3.40 -21.08
CA ILE A 151 8.68 2.22 -20.68
C ILE A 151 9.66 1.80 -21.79
N GLU A 152 9.22 1.80 -23.04
CA GLU A 152 10.09 1.46 -24.17
C GLU A 152 11.33 2.35 -24.23
N GLU A 153 11.15 3.67 -24.12
CA GLU A 153 12.24 4.64 -24.14
C GLU A 153 13.19 4.43 -22.94
N ALA A 154 12.64 4.16 -21.75
CA ALA A 154 13.42 3.86 -20.56
C ALA A 154 14.28 2.60 -20.76
N LEU A 155 13.71 1.54 -21.33
CA LEU A 155 14.42 0.29 -21.61
C LEU A 155 15.53 0.46 -22.66
N ARG A 156 15.29 1.26 -23.70
CA ARG A 156 16.30 1.62 -24.72
C ARG A 156 17.47 2.39 -24.10
N ARG A 157 17.19 3.37 -23.24
CA ARG A 157 18.24 4.15 -22.53
C ARG A 157 19.13 3.28 -21.65
N LEU A 158 18.53 2.28 -21.02
CA LEU A 158 19.24 1.29 -20.20
C LEU A 158 19.93 0.19 -21.02
N ARG A 159 19.85 0.25 -22.36
CA ARG A 159 20.38 -0.78 -23.28
C ARG A 159 19.85 -2.19 -22.99
N LEU A 160 18.63 -2.26 -22.45
CA LEU A 160 17.94 -3.51 -22.17
C LEU A 160 17.12 -4.00 -23.36
N VAL A 161 16.77 -3.08 -24.26
CA VAL A 161 16.13 -3.38 -25.53
C VAL A 161 16.91 -2.70 -26.66
N TYR A 162 17.15 -3.44 -27.75
CA TYR A 162 17.88 -2.99 -28.93
C TYR A 162 17.29 -3.57 -30.23
#